data_AF-A0A820B6G3-F1
#
_entry.id   AF-A0A820B6G3-F1
#
_cell.length_a   1.000
_cell.length_b   1.000
_cell.length_c   1.000
_cell.angle_alpha   90.00
_cell.angle_beta   90.00
_cell.angle_gamma   90.00
#
_symmetry.space_group_name_H-M   'P 1'
#
loop_
_entity.id
_entity.type
_entity.pdbx_description
1 polymer ?
#
loop_
_entity_poly.entity_id
_entity_poly.type
_entity_poly.pdbx_seq_one_letter_code
_entity_poly.pdbx_strand_id
1 'polypeptide(L)'
;MNVDDEEEPGDESFIEQTNIHDTTTADIYRPLRSRFPIVEYEMDPAEMEKYLKERYNPKSRGMLKCRIEEEKQTALLLVRKYFALENNEKTLQIKSVVVKESDRGYIYIEAFKSNHIKAACEDIRSLNVSNLQMLPIKGMTDILRVVKTTYRIKKKGSWVHVKRGIYRDDLAKVKHCDMIQNMVTLKLIPRIDYTKKRGELRRTSNDQSDIVPEQHQAFKKKNCFAFKRLPAKLFDETAVESAAGQI
;
A
#
# COMPACT_ATOMS: atom_id res chain seq x y z
N MET A 1 26.77 -72.66 5.72
CA MET A 1 26.46 -71.42 4.99
C MET A 1 24.96 -71.40 4.77
N ASN A 2 24.27 -70.62 5.59
CA ASN A 2 23.02 -69.90 5.36
C ASN A 2 22.81 -69.15 6.67
N VAL A 3 23.18 -67.87 6.62
CA VAL A 3 23.06 -66.92 7.70
C VAL A 3 21.64 -66.39 7.60
N ASP A 4 20.87 -66.57 8.67
CA ASP A 4 19.55 -66.00 8.81
C ASP A 4 19.70 -64.47 8.97
N ASP A 5 19.42 -63.74 7.90
CA ASP A 5 19.34 -62.28 7.89
C ASP A 5 17.99 -61.86 8.51
N GLU A 6 17.99 -61.59 9.82
CA GLU A 6 16.92 -60.84 10.48
C GLU A 6 17.01 -59.37 10.05
N GLU A 7 16.13 -58.95 9.14
CA GLU A 7 15.89 -57.53 8.84
C GLU A 7 15.09 -56.90 10.00
N GLU A 8 15.79 -56.17 10.87
CA GLU A 8 15.22 -55.22 11.83
C GLU A 8 14.34 -54.18 11.10
N PRO A 9 13.15 -53.83 11.62
CA PRO A 9 12.34 -52.77 11.03
C PRO A 9 13.02 -51.43 11.31
N GLY A 10 13.68 -50.89 10.28
CA GLY A 10 14.27 -49.56 10.32
C GLY A 10 13.21 -48.53 10.69
N ASP A 11 13.47 -47.79 11.78
CA ASP A 11 12.73 -46.59 12.15
C ASP A 11 12.72 -45.63 10.95
N GLU A 12 11.61 -45.60 10.22
CA GLU A 12 11.25 -44.46 9.38
C GLU A 12 10.99 -43.27 10.31
N SER A 13 12.07 -42.65 10.76
CA SER A 13 12.02 -41.26 11.19
C SER A 13 11.57 -40.45 9.98
N PHE A 14 10.25 -40.28 9.91
CA PHE A 14 9.58 -39.28 9.11
C PHE A 14 10.30 -37.97 9.39
N ILE A 15 11.18 -37.57 8.47
CA ILE A 15 11.69 -36.21 8.44
C ILE A 15 10.45 -35.38 8.18
N GLU A 16 9.83 -34.89 9.26
CA GLU A 16 8.99 -33.71 9.20
C GLU A 16 9.88 -32.64 8.57
N GLN A 17 9.76 -32.52 7.26
CA GLN A 17 10.10 -31.30 6.56
C GLN A 17 9.19 -30.25 7.16
N THR A 18 9.69 -29.64 8.23
CA THR A 18 9.06 -28.50 8.86
C THR A 18 8.83 -27.48 7.75
N ASN A 19 7.56 -27.38 7.36
CA ASN A 19 7.11 -26.40 6.39
C ASN A 19 7.57 -25.04 6.91
N ILE A 20 8.51 -24.43 6.20
CA ILE A 20 9.09 -23.10 6.52
C ILE A 20 8.02 -21.99 6.40
N HIS A 21 6.74 -22.32 6.18
CA HIS A 21 5.69 -21.38 5.78
C HIS A 21 4.60 -21.05 6.79
N ASP A 22 4.64 -21.58 8.02
CA ASP A 22 3.67 -21.18 9.07
C ASP A 22 4.26 -20.28 10.17
N THR A 23 5.38 -19.59 9.89
CA THR A 23 5.77 -18.42 10.69
C THR A 23 4.87 -17.25 10.35
N THR A 24 3.72 -17.18 11.03
CA THR A 24 2.87 -15.99 11.07
C THR A 24 3.76 -14.78 11.36
N THR A 25 3.45 -13.59 10.86
CA THR A 25 4.23 -12.35 11.10
C THR A 25 4.59 -12.15 12.60
N ALA A 26 3.80 -12.70 13.53
CA ALA A 26 4.09 -12.75 14.96
C ALA A 26 5.37 -13.52 15.35
N ASP A 27 5.78 -14.53 14.58
CA ASP A 27 6.89 -15.45 14.88
C ASP A 27 8.24 -14.86 14.49
N ILE A 28 8.27 -14.06 13.41
CA ILE A 28 9.47 -13.30 12.98
C ILE A 28 9.79 -12.18 13.99
N TYR A 29 8.77 -11.59 14.63
CA TYR A 29 8.95 -10.58 15.67
C TYR A 29 9.05 -11.15 17.09
N ARG A 30 8.84 -12.46 17.29
CA ARG A 30 8.93 -13.14 18.60
C ARG A 30 10.30 -12.98 19.28
N PRO A 31 11.45 -13.07 18.58
CA PRO A 31 12.77 -12.88 19.19
C PRO A 31 13.07 -11.42 19.59
N LEU A 32 12.44 -10.45 18.92
CA LEU A 32 12.58 -9.03 19.26
C LEU A 32 11.68 -8.64 20.45
N ARG A 33 10.57 -9.36 20.65
CA ARG A 33 9.63 -9.19 21.78
C ARG A 33 10.15 -9.76 23.10
N SER A 34 11.06 -10.74 23.07
CA SER A 34 11.69 -11.26 24.29
C SER A 34 12.82 -10.37 24.80
N ARG A 35 13.51 -9.66 23.89
CA ARG A 35 14.61 -8.74 24.22
C ARG A 35 14.13 -7.41 24.79
N PHE A 36 12.92 -7.00 24.43
CA PHE A 36 12.20 -5.90 25.05
C PHE A 36 10.77 -6.37 25.32
N PRO A 37 10.44 -6.82 26.55
CA PRO A 37 9.07 -7.11 26.89
C PRO A 37 8.27 -5.82 26.71
N ILE A 38 7.47 -5.76 25.63
CA ILE A 38 6.43 -4.76 25.49
C ILE A 38 5.40 -5.18 26.54
N VAL A 39 5.54 -4.65 27.76
CA VAL A 39 4.47 -4.68 28.73
C VAL A 39 3.35 -3.88 28.07
N GLU A 40 2.31 -4.57 27.60
CA GLU A 40 1.09 -3.93 27.15
C GLU A 40 0.43 -3.35 28.40
N TYR A 41 0.89 -2.17 28.80
CA TYR A 41 0.25 -1.39 29.83
C TYR A 41 -1.04 -0.85 29.20
N GLU A 42 -2.14 -1.57 29.38
CA GLU A 42 -3.48 -1.04 29.10
C GLU A 42 -3.75 0.08 30.12
N MET A 43 -3.26 1.27 29.80
CA MET A 43 -3.50 2.46 30.58
C MET A 43 -4.84 3.05 30.13
N ASP A 44 -5.74 3.30 31.08
CA ASP A 44 -7.03 3.94 30.81
C ASP A 44 -6.80 5.25 30.02
N PRO A 45 -7.56 5.54 28.95
CA PRO A 45 -7.51 6.82 28.25
C PRO A 45 -7.42 8.07 29.16
N ALA A 46 -8.07 8.07 30.32
CA ALA A 46 -8.00 9.16 31.29
C ALA A 46 -6.63 9.27 31.96
N GLU A 47 -6.03 8.13 32.31
CA GLU A 47 -4.70 8.05 32.91
C GLU A 47 -3.60 8.38 31.88
N MET A 48 -3.77 7.96 30.62
CA MET A 48 -2.97 8.44 29.49
C MET A 48 -3.02 9.95 29.34
N GLU A 49 -4.22 10.55 29.44
CA GLU A 49 -4.36 12.01 29.35
C GLU A 49 -3.63 12.72 30.49
N LYS A 50 -3.71 12.19 31.72
CA LYS A 50 -3.00 12.72 32.89
C LYS A 50 -1.48 12.60 32.72
N TYR A 51 -0.99 11.42 32.36
CA TYR A 51 0.44 11.16 32.12
C TYR A 51 1.00 12.05 31.00
N LEU A 52 0.24 12.24 29.92
CA LEU A 52 0.62 13.13 28.82
C LEU A 52 0.64 14.60 29.26
N LYS A 53 -0.27 15.04 30.13
CA LYS A 53 -0.23 16.41 30.68
C LYS A 53 0.96 16.66 31.60
N GLU A 54 1.35 15.64 32.36
CA GLU A 54 2.41 15.74 33.39
C GLU A 54 3.80 15.66 32.78
N ARG A 55 4.01 14.76 31.81
CA ARG A 55 5.31 14.51 31.17
C ARG A 55 5.54 15.34 29.90
N TYR A 56 4.46 15.69 29.20
CA TYR A 56 4.49 16.48 27.98
C TYR A 56 3.88 17.85 28.24
N ASN A 57 4.62 18.91 27.88
CA ASN A 57 4.00 20.24 27.81
C ASN A 57 2.86 20.17 26.77
N PRO A 58 1.61 20.53 27.12
CA PRO A 58 0.41 20.29 26.29
C PRO A 58 0.39 20.97 24.91
N LYS A 59 1.44 21.71 24.53
CA LYS A 59 1.53 22.54 23.32
C LYS A 59 2.59 22.06 22.32
N SER A 60 2.90 20.76 22.26
CA SER A 60 4.11 20.31 21.54
C SER A 60 3.95 20.10 20.03
N ARG A 61 2.74 20.04 19.44
CA ARG A 61 2.59 19.79 18.00
C ARG A 61 1.72 20.82 17.28
N GLY A 62 2.27 21.36 16.19
CA GLY A 62 1.56 22.22 15.25
C GLY A 62 1.19 21.46 13.99
N MET A 63 -0.03 21.69 13.52
CA MET A 63 -0.54 21.25 12.22
C MET A 63 -0.36 22.40 11.22
N LEU A 64 0.20 22.07 10.05
CA LEU A 64 0.43 23.00 8.96
C LEU A 64 -0.15 22.46 7.66
N LYS A 65 -0.71 23.36 6.87
CA LYS A 65 -1.17 23.06 5.52
C LYS A 65 0.03 23.03 4.57
N CYS A 66 0.21 21.89 3.91
CA CYS A 66 1.21 21.67 2.89
C CYS A 66 0.54 21.60 1.51
N ARG A 67 1.31 21.84 0.46
CA ARG A 67 0.90 21.50 -0.89
C ARG A 67 0.63 19.99 -0.98
N ILE A 68 -0.52 19.66 -1.58
CA ILE A 68 -1.01 18.28 -1.72
C ILE A 68 0.02 17.47 -2.53
N GLU A 69 0.29 16.24 -2.11
CA GLU A 69 1.25 15.28 -2.70
C GLU A 69 2.75 15.65 -2.56
N GLU A 70 3.07 16.79 -1.92
CA GLU A 70 4.45 17.20 -1.63
C GLU A 70 4.81 17.04 -0.13
N GLU A 71 3.98 16.36 0.66
CA GLU A 71 4.12 16.30 2.12
C GLU A 71 5.38 15.52 2.53
N LYS A 72 5.58 14.33 1.94
CA LYS A 72 6.75 13.48 2.20
C LYS A 72 8.05 14.17 1.77
N GLN A 73 8.03 14.89 0.64
CA GLN A 73 9.17 15.65 0.15
C GLN A 73 9.51 16.82 1.08
N THR A 74 8.48 17.53 1.55
CA THR A 74 8.63 18.66 2.48
C THR A 74 9.15 18.21 3.85
N ALA A 75 8.69 17.07 4.35
CA ALA A 75 9.24 16.48 5.58
C ALA A 75 10.72 16.12 5.43
N LEU A 76 11.11 15.53 4.29
CA LEU A 76 12.51 15.25 3.99
C LEU A 76 13.35 16.53 3.88
N LEU A 77 12.80 17.58 3.27
CA LEU A 77 13.44 18.90 3.20
C LEU A 77 13.68 19.48 4.59
N LEU A 78 12.71 19.39 5.51
CA LEU A 78 12.86 19.84 6.90
C LEU A 78 13.95 19.07 7.65
N VAL A 79 14.02 17.74 7.46
CA VAL A 79 15.09 16.91 8.06
C VAL A 79 16.46 17.32 7.52
N ARG A 80 16.58 17.54 6.21
CA ARG A 80 17.83 18.03 5.59
C ARG A 80 18.21 19.42 6.11
N LYS A 81 17.24 20.32 6.24
CA LYS A 81 17.43 21.66 6.78
C LYS A 81 17.91 21.61 8.24
N TYR A 82 17.36 20.69 9.04
CA TYR A 82 17.80 20.48 10.43
C TYR A 82 19.27 20.09 10.50
N PHE A 83 19.69 19.07 9.75
CA PHE A 83 21.10 18.64 9.74
C PHE A 83 22.05 19.71 9.19
N ALA A 84 21.62 20.48 8.18
CA ALA A 84 22.42 21.57 7.64
C ALA A 84 22.65 22.72 8.64
N LEU A 85 21.72 22.92 9.58
CA LEU A 85 21.75 24.02 10.55
C LEU A 85 22.20 23.59 11.96
N GLU A 86 22.52 22.32 12.17
CA GLU A 86 22.90 21.78 13.47
C GLU A 86 24.14 22.45 14.06
N ASN A 87 25.14 22.74 13.21
CA ASN A 87 26.42 23.38 13.61
C ASN A 87 26.44 24.91 13.41
N ASN A 88 25.34 25.51 12.97
CA ASN A 88 25.26 26.94 12.71
C ASN A 88 24.63 27.66 13.92
N GLU A 89 24.88 28.97 14.05
CA GLU A 89 24.29 29.79 15.12
C GLU A 89 22.74 29.83 15.09
N LYS A 90 22.15 29.57 13.91
CA LYS A 90 20.68 29.49 13.71
C LYS A 90 20.18 28.05 13.71
N THR A 91 20.39 27.33 14.81
CA THR A 91 19.91 25.95 14.96
C THR A 91 18.38 25.87 15.02
N LEU A 92 17.78 24.91 14.31
CA LEU A 92 16.35 24.66 14.37
C LEU A 92 15.96 23.95 15.67
N GLN A 93 14.95 24.47 16.37
CA GLN A 93 14.47 23.93 17.65
C GLN A 93 13.23 23.02 17.52
N ILE A 94 13.11 22.35 16.37
CA ILE A 94 12.09 21.32 16.13
C ILE A 94 12.61 19.96 16.65
N LYS A 95 11.69 19.06 17.02
CA LYS A 95 12.00 17.74 17.57
C LYS A 95 11.74 16.63 16.56
N SER A 96 10.57 16.65 15.94
CA SER A 96 10.16 15.64 14.98
C SER A 96 9.24 16.24 13.93
N VAL A 97 9.17 15.59 12.77
CA VAL A 97 8.21 15.90 11.71
C VAL A 97 7.48 14.60 11.38
N VAL A 98 6.15 14.65 11.37
CA VAL A 98 5.28 13.50 11.12
C VAL A 98 4.38 13.79 9.94
N VAL A 99 4.33 12.84 9.01
CA VAL A 99 3.43 12.84 7.87
C VAL A 99 2.53 11.62 7.97
N LYS A 100 1.22 11.85 8.09
CA LYS A 100 0.23 10.79 8.18
C LYS A 100 -0.34 10.50 6.79
N GLU A 101 -0.24 9.25 6.34
CA GLU A 101 -0.65 8.88 4.98
C GLU A 101 -2.16 9.03 4.72
N SER A 102 -2.97 9.00 5.78
CA SER A 102 -4.42 9.25 5.68
C SER A 102 -4.77 10.71 5.43
N ASP A 103 -3.96 11.65 5.91
CA ASP A 103 -4.26 13.08 5.93
C ASP A 103 -3.49 13.79 4.82
N ARG A 104 -4.16 14.02 3.70
CA ARG A 104 -3.57 14.68 2.52
C ARG A 104 -3.50 16.20 2.71
N GLY A 105 -2.37 16.80 2.36
CA GLY A 105 -2.13 18.24 2.44
C GLY A 105 -1.77 18.76 3.84
N TYR A 106 -1.40 17.87 4.78
CA TYR A 106 -1.03 18.27 6.14
C TYR A 106 0.29 17.66 6.58
N ILE A 107 1.04 18.44 7.38
CA ILE A 107 2.25 18.01 8.07
C ILE A 107 2.12 18.40 9.53
N TYR A 108 2.63 17.53 10.40
CA TYR A 108 2.67 17.74 11.85
C TYR A 108 4.11 17.95 12.29
N ILE A 109 4.39 19.08 12.93
CA ILE A 109 5.73 19.42 13.41
C ILE A 109 5.70 19.49 14.93
N GLU A 110 6.63 18.79 15.56
CA GLU A 110 6.80 18.79 17.00
C GLU A 110 7.85 19.83 17.42
N ALA A 111 7.45 20.75 18.29
CA ALA A 111 8.31 21.75 18.89
C ALA A 111 7.71 22.29 20.21
N PHE A 112 8.56 22.82 21.10
CA PHE A 112 8.11 23.37 22.38
C PHE A 112 7.25 24.64 22.25
N LYS A 113 7.50 25.44 21.21
CA LYS A 113 6.83 26.73 20.99
C LYS A 113 6.43 26.86 19.52
N SER A 114 5.30 27.53 19.27
CA SER A 114 4.83 27.84 17.91
C SER A 114 5.84 28.64 17.10
N ASN A 115 6.64 29.49 17.75
CA ASN A 115 7.67 30.29 17.08
C ASN A 115 8.78 29.42 16.48
N HIS A 116 9.13 28.30 17.12
CA HIS A 116 10.14 27.38 16.59
C HIS A 116 9.65 26.69 15.31
N ILE A 117 8.34 26.40 15.25
CA ILE A 117 7.70 25.87 14.05
C ILE A 117 7.75 26.90 12.92
N LYS A 118 7.39 28.16 13.20
CA LYS A 118 7.45 29.25 12.22
C LYS A 118 8.85 29.45 11.66
N ALA A 119 9.88 29.49 12.52
CA ALA A 119 11.27 29.61 12.10
C ALA A 119 11.75 28.43 11.26
N ALA A 120 11.33 27.20 11.58
CA ALA A 120 11.67 26.03 10.77
C ALA A 120 11.04 26.06 9.38
N CYS A 121 9.80 26.58 9.28
CA CYS A 121 9.06 26.68 8.02
C CYS A 121 9.44 27.88 7.15
N GLU A 122 10.27 28.79 7.65
CA GLU A 122 10.85 29.88 6.86
C GLU A 122 11.60 29.31 5.64
N ASP A 123 11.52 30.00 4.51
CA ASP A 123 12.11 29.60 3.22
C ASP A 123 11.54 28.32 2.58
N ILE A 124 10.45 27.75 3.11
CA ILE A 124 9.79 26.57 2.53
C ILE A 124 8.51 26.96 1.81
N ARG A 125 8.58 27.00 0.48
CA ARG A 125 7.44 27.39 -0.38
C ARG A 125 6.25 26.44 -0.33
N SER A 126 6.46 25.17 -0.02
CA SER A 126 5.40 24.14 0.02
C SER A 126 4.52 24.25 1.26
N LEU A 127 4.95 25.00 2.29
CA LEU A 127 4.23 25.16 3.55
C LEU A 127 3.52 26.52 3.62
N ASN A 128 2.30 26.50 4.14
CA ASN A 128 1.60 27.72 4.48
C ASN A 128 1.67 27.99 5.99
N VAL A 129 2.60 28.88 6.38
CA VAL A 129 2.87 29.24 7.77
C VAL A 129 1.74 30.06 8.41
N SER A 130 0.90 30.75 7.62
CA SER A 130 -0.20 31.55 8.16
C SER A 130 -1.28 30.68 8.80
N ASN A 131 -1.43 29.45 8.32
CA ASN A 131 -2.42 28.48 8.79
C ASN A 131 -1.86 27.52 9.86
N LEU A 132 -0.92 27.99 10.68
CA LEU A 132 -0.41 27.19 11.79
C LEU A 132 -1.49 27.03 12.88
N GLN A 133 -1.93 25.79 13.09
CA GLN A 133 -2.88 25.44 14.14
C GLN A 133 -2.23 24.52 15.16
N MET A 134 -2.30 24.85 16.45
CA MET A 134 -1.83 23.97 17.52
C MET A 134 -2.83 22.84 17.74
N LEU A 135 -2.32 21.61 17.89
CA LEU A 135 -3.18 20.46 18.15
C LEU A 135 -3.56 20.38 19.64
N PRO A 136 -4.81 19.98 19.95
CA PRO A 136 -5.21 19.69 21.31
C PRO A 136 -4.56 18.39 21.80
N ILE A 137 -4.37 18.27 23.12
CA ILE A 137 -3.76 17.11 23.78
C ILE A 137 -4.48 15.81 23.38
N LYS A 138 -5.82 15.85 23.31
CA LYS A 138 -6.65 14.68 22.97
C LYS A 138 -6.39 14.15 21.55
N GLY A 139 -6.04 15.02 20.60
CA GLY A 139 -5.74 14.63 19.21
C GLY A 139 -4.28 14.24 18.97
N MET A 140 -3.43 14.24 20.00
CA MET A 140 -1.98 14.02 19.85
C MET A 140 -1.66 12.58 19.43
N THR A 141 -2.40 11.62 19.95
CA THR A 141 -2.23 10.19 19.68
C THR A 141 -2.79 9.79 18.31
N ASP A 142 -3.83 10.48 17.84
CA ASP A 142 -4.47 10.22 16.53
C ASP A 142 -3.54 10.46 15.33
N ILE A 143 -2.51 11.31 15.50
CA ILE A 143 -1.48 11.56 14.48
C ILE A 143 -0.64 10.29 14.25
N LEU A 144 -0.36 9.55 15.32
CA LEU A 144 0.50 8.37 15.29
C LEU A 144 -0.29 7.08 15.03
N ARG A 145 -1.62 7.17 14.97
CA ARG A 145 -2.48 6.02 14.72
C ARG A 145 -2.30 5.53 13.28
N VAL A 146 -1.62 4.39 13.15
CA VAL A 146 -1.47 3.70 11.86
C VAL A 146 -2.67 2.79 11.63
N VAL A 147 -3.60 3.21 10.76
CA VAL A 147 -4.64 2.32 10.26
C VAL A 147 -4.02 1.45 9.17
N LYS A 148 -3.55 0.26 9.55
CA LYS A 148 -3.10 -0.74 8.57
C LYS A 148 -4.30 -1.20 7.75
N THR A 149 -4.53 -0.56 6.60
CA THR A 149 -5.46 -1.08 5.60
C THR A 149 -4.81 -2.30 4.96
N THR A 150 -4.90 -3.41 5.68
CA THR A 150 -4.31 -4.67 5.28
C THR A 150 -5.23 -5.25 4.21
N TYR A 151 -5.05 -4.86 2.94
CA TYR A 151 -5.65 -5.56 1.80
C TYR A 151 -4.99 -6.93 1.60
N ARG A 152 -4.81 -7.71 2.68
CA ARG A 152 -4.32 -9.08 2.51
C ARG A 152 -5.50 -9.91 2.04
N ILE A 153 -5.52 -10.16 0.74
CA ILE A 153 -6.33 -11.21 0.13
C ILE A 153 -5.76 -12.55 0.65
N LYS A 154 -6.09 -12.91 1.90
CA LYS A 154 -5.47 -14.05 2.58
C LYS A 154 -6.08 -15.38 2.17
N LYS A 155 -7.35 -15.39 1.75
CA LYS A 155 -8.07 -16.65 1.51
C LYS A 155 -8.26 -16.87 0.02
N LYS A 156 -7.70 -17.99 -0.48
CA LYS A 156 -8.10 -18.55 -1.78
C LYS A 156 -9.62 -18.70 -1.80
N GLY A 157 -10.26 -18.33 -2.90
CA GLY A 157 -11.71 -18.33 -3.04
C GLY A 157 -12.44 -17.06 -2.59
N SER A 158 -11.73 -16.06 -2.06
CA SER A 158 -12.33 -14.73 -1.78
C SER A 158 -12.76 -14.02 -3.05
N TRP A 159 -13.76 -13.13 -2.93
CA TRP A 159 -14.22 -12.29 -4.02
C TRP A 159 -13.56 -10.91 -3.97
N VAL A 160 -13.20 -10.36 -5.12
CA VAL A 160 -12.56 -9.06 -5.26
C VAL A 160 -13.12 -8.31 -6.47
N HIS A 161 -13.03 -6.98 -6.45
CA HIS A 161 -13.34 -6.14 -7.61
C HIS A 161 -12.05 -5.67 -8.26
N VAL A 162 -11.98 -5.78 -9.59
CA VAL A 162 -10.82 -5.32 -10.36
C VAL A 162 -10.86 -3.79 -10.50
N LYS A 163 -9.81 -3.08 -10.08
CA LYS A 163 -9.80 -1.60 -10.10
C LYS A 163 -9.50 -0.98 -11.48
N ARG A 164 -8.82 -1.67 -12.39
CA ARG A 164 -8.28 -1.11 -13.64
C ARG A 164 -8.37 -2.11 -14.80
N GLY A 165 -8.38 -1.61 -16.03
CA GLY A 165 -8.40 -2.42 -17.26
C GLY A 165 -9.80 -2.69 -17.82
N ILE A 166 -9.90 -3.65 -18.74
CA ILE A 166 -11.15 -4.02 -19.44
C ILE A 166 -12.18 -4.62 -18.48
N TYR A 167 -11.70 -5.37 -17.48
CA TYR A 167 -12.51 -6.00 -16.43
C TYR A 167 -12.76 -5.07 -15.24
N ARG A 168 -12.58 -3.75 -15.39
CA ARG A 168 -12.75 -2.80 -14.28
C ARG A 168 -14.18 -2.89 -13.70
N ASP A 169 -14.24 -2.97 -12.38
CA ASP A 169 -15.46 -3.12 -11.57
C ASP A 169 -16.15 -4.50 -11.72
N ASP A 170 -15.52 -5.47 -12.39
CA ASP A 170 -16.03 -6.85 -12.44
C ASP A 170 -15.69 -7.61 -11.15
N LEU A 171 -16.62 -8.48 -10.75
CA LEU A 171 -16.46 -9.39 -9.64
C LEU A 171 -15.60 -10.60 -10.05
N ALA A 172 -14.52 -10.83 -9.32
CA ALA A 172 -13.55 -11.88 -9.58
C ALA A 172 -13.37 -12.78 -8.36
N LYS A 173 -13.14 -14.08 -8.59
CA LYS A 173 -12.78 -15.01 -7.53
C LYS A 173 -11.28 -15.25 -7.51
N VAL A 174 -10.66 -15.21 -6.33
CA VAL A 174 -9.22 -15.43 -6.16
C VAL A 174 -8.91 -16.92 -6.28
N LYS A 175 -8.11 -17.31 -7.27
CA LYS A 175 -7.65 -18.70 -7.46
C LYS A 175 -6.40 -18.97 -6.63
N HIS A 176 -5.40 -18.09 -6.77
CA HIS A 176 -4.11 -18.22 -6.11
C HIS A 176 -3.54 -16.83 -5.82
N CYS A 177 -2.87 -16.69 -4.68
CA CYS A 177 -2.14 -15.47 -4.29
C CYS A 177 -0.66 -15.83 -4.21
N ASP A 178 0.16 -15.17 -5.02
CA ASP A 178 1.62 -15.24 -4.92
C ASP A 178 2.11 -14.06 -4.07
N MET A 179 2.63 -14.36 -2.88
CA MET A 179 3.14 -13.36 -1.95
C MET A 179 4.55 -12.88 -2.32
N ILE A 180 5.32 -13.69 -3.05
CA ILE A 180 6.69 -13.36 -3.45
C ILE A 180 6.63 -12.32 -4.57
N GLN A 181 5.78 -12.57 -5.56
CA GLN A 181 5.60 -11.67 -6.70
C GLN A 181 4.56 -10.55 -6.45
N ASN A 182 3.86 -10.58 -5.30
CA ASN A 182 2.71 -9.71 -5.01
C ASN A 182 1.66 -9.70 -6.13
N MET A 183 1.45 -10.86 -6.76
CA MET A 183 0.48 -11.06 -7.84
C MET A 183 -0.66 -11.96 -7.39
N VAL A 184 -1.86 -11.72 -7.92
CA VAL A 184 -3.05 -12.52 -7.61
C VAL A 184 -3.66 -13.04 -8.90
N THR A 185 -3.77 -14.36 -8.99
CA THR A 185 -4.44 -15.04 -10.10
C THR A 185 -5.94 -15.06 -9.85
N LEU A 186 -6.69 -14.42 -10.73
CA LEU A 186 -8.14 -14.27 -10.63
C LEU A 186 -8.87 -15.17 -11.63
N LYS A 187 -10.05 -15.66 -11.23
CA LYS A 187 -11.04 -16.28 -12.09
C LYS A 187 -12.12 -15.25 -12.41
N LEU A 188 -12.27 -14.93 -13.69
CA LEU A 188 -13.15 -13.89 -14.24
C LEU A 188 -13.99 -14.47 -15.38
N ILE A 189 -15.11 -13.83 -15.70
CA ILE A 189 -15.87 -14.12 -16.92
C ILE A 189 -15.27 -13.29 -18.07
N PRO A 190 -14.88 -13.92 -19.18
CA PRO A 190 -14.23 -13.21 -20.28
C PRO A 190 -15.19 -12.23 -20.98
N ARG A 191 -14.59 -11.17 -21.54
CA ARG A 191 -15.27 -10.15 -22.36
C ARG A 191 -14.55 -10.07 -23.71
N ILE A 192 -14.63 -11.16 -24.47
CA ILE A 192 -13.92 -11.35 -25.74
C ILE A 192 -14.89 -11.15 -26.90
N ASP A 193 -14.40 -10.55 -27.99
CA ASP A 193 -15.09 -10.46 -29.26
C ASP A 193 -14.55 -11.55 -30.18
N TYR A 194 -15.38 -12.55 -30.50
CA TYR A 194 -14.97 -13.73 -31.29
C TYR A 194 -14.81 -13.41 -32.77
N THR A 195 -15.38 -12.32 -33.27
CA THR A 195 -15.25 -11.94 -34.69
C THR A 195 -13.91 -11.27 -34.98
N LYS A 196 -13.24 -10.74 -33.95
CA LYS A 196 -11.98 -10.03 -34.09
C LYS A 196 -10.81 -10.99 -33.93
N LYS A 197 -10.09 -11.21 -35.03
CA LYS A 197 -8.78 -11.87 -35.00
C LYS A 197 -7.85 -11.12 -34.02
N ARG A 198 -6.98 -11.84 -33.30
CA ARG A 198 -6.02 -11.31 -32.30
C ARG A 198 -4.66 -12.00 -32.49
N GLY A 199 -3.56 -11.38 -32.02
CA GLY A 199 -2.23 -11.97 -32.10
C GLY A 199 -1.61 -11.87 -33.50
N GLU A 200 -0.90 -12.91 -33.94
CA GLU A 200 -0.23 -12.98 -35.25
C GLU A 200 -1.22 -12.73 -36.42
N LEU A 201 -2.45 -13.26 -36.31
CA LEU A 201 -3.53 -13.09 -37.28
C LEU A 201 -4.06 -11.65 -37.43
N ARG A 202 -3.75 -10.74 -36.49
CA ARG A 202 -4.01 -9.30 -36.68
C ARG A 202 -2.98 -8.64 -37.57
N ARG A 203 -1.72 -9.10 -37.55
CA ARG A 203 -0.66 -8.46 -38.32
C ARG A 203 -0.84 -8.64 -39.83
N THR A 204 -1.56 -9.70 -40.23
CA THR A 204 -1.82 -10.04 -41.62
C THR A 204 -3.04 -9.34 -42.21
N SER A 205 -3.90 -8.74 -41.37
CA SER A 205 -5.08 -7.98 -41.80
C SER A 205 -4.83 -6.50 -41.56
N ASN A 206 -4.85 -5.69 -42.63
CA ASN A 206 -4.65 -4.24 -42.61
C ASN A 206 -5.76 -3.44 -41.88
N ASP A 207 -6.43 -4.02 -40.88
CA ASP A 207 -7.50 -3.36 -40.12
C ASP A 207 -6.91 -2.44 -39.04
N GLN A 208 -6.39 -1.29 -39.49
CA GLN A 208 -6.07 -0.12 -38.66
C GLN A 208 -7.35 0.53 -38.12
N SER A 209 -8.04 -0.06 -37.14
CA SER A 209 -9.20 0.62 -36.54
C SER A 209 -9.22 0.70 -35.01
N ASP A 210 -8.31 0.07 -34.28
CA ASP A 210 -8.48 -0.03 -32.81
C ASP A 210 -7.25 0.29 -31.95
N ILE A 211 -6.28 1.09 -32.42
CA ILE A 211 -5.22 1.62 -31.55
C ILE A 211 -4.91 3.07 -31.94
N VAL A 212 -5.31 4.00 -31.07
CA VAL A 212 -5.11 5.47 -31.10
C VAL A 212 -6.16 6.27 -31.91
N PRO A 213 -6.98 7.12 -31.25
CA PRO A 213 -7.73 8.15 -31.95
C PRO A 213 -6.75 9.22 -32.46
N GLU A 214 -6.90 9.59 -33.73
CA GLU A 214 -6.24 10.72 -34.37
C GLU A 214 -6.32 11.97 -33.48
N GLN A 215 -5.19 12.66 -33.30
CA GLN A 215 -4.93 13.63 -32.23
C GLN A 215 -5.91 14.84 -32.20
N HIS A 216 -6.68 15.06 -33.26
CA HIS A 216 -7.56 16.22 -33.40
C HIS A 216 -9.01 16.05 -32.90
N GLN A 217 -9.44 14.86 -32.45
CA GLN A 217 -10.79 14.65 -31.87
C GLN A 217 -10.81 14.41 -30.35
N ALA A 218 -9.67 14.50 -29.67
CA ALA A 218 -9.50 14.14 -28.26
C ALA A 218 -10.25 15.05 -27.26
N PHE A 219 -10.73 16.24 -27.66
CA PHE A 219 -11.31 17.21 -26.72
C PHE A 219 -12.80 16.97 -26.38
N LYS A 220 -13.59 16.26 -27.19
CA LYS A 220 -15.03 16.04 -26.93
C LYS A 220 -15.37 14.70 -26.27
N LYS A 221 -14.40 13.83 -26.07
CA LYS A 221 -14.60 12.40 -25.76
C LYS A 221 -14.09 11.98 -24.37
N LYS A 222 -14.08 12.91 -23.41
CA LYS A 222 -13.59 12.65 -22.05
C LYS A 222 -14.40 11.61 -21.26
N ASN A 223 -15.57 11.18 -21.77
CA ASN A 223 -16.36 10.07 -21.22
C ASN A 223 -16.45 8.81 -22.13
N CYS A 224 -15.78 8.76 -23.29
CA CYS A 224 -15.91 7.62 -24.23
C CYS A 224 -14.71 6.65 -24.26
N PHE A 225 -13.69 6.85 -23.42
CA PHE A 225 -12.70 5.80 -23.13
C PHE A 225 -13.25 4.73 -22.18
N ALA A 226 -14.57 4.70 -21.97
CA ALA A 226 -15.26 3.44 -21.81
C ALA A 226 -14.97 2.62 -23.07
N PHE A 227 -13.86 1.87 -23.07
CA PHE A 227 -13.67 0.73 -23.97
C PHE A 227 -15.04 0.10 -24.11
N LYS A 228 -15.61 0.03 -25.32
CA LYS A 228 -16.94 -0.52 -25.55
C LYS A 228 -16.96 -1.91 -24.93
N ARG A 229 -17.44 -2.01 -23.69
CA ARG A 229 -17.22 -3.18 -22.85
C ARG A 229 -18.11 -4.25 -23.46
N LEU A 230 -17.50 -5.30 -23.99
CA LEU A 230 -18.27 -6.45 -24.47
C LEU A 230 -19.04 -7.04 -23.28
N PRO A 231 -20.28 -7.51 -23.50
CA PRO A 231 -21.04 -8.18 -22.45
C PRO A 231 -20.23 -9.37 -21.93
N ALA A 232 -20.32 -9.63 -20.63
CA ALA A 232 -19.68 -10.78 -20.02
C ALA A 232 -20.38 -12.03 -20.54
N LYS A 233 -19.64 -12.92 -21.20
CA LYS A 233 -20.15 -14.19 -21.72
C LYS A 233 -19.20 -15.30 -21.28
N LEU A 234 -19.75 -16.50 -21.09
CA LEU A 234 -18.91 -17.67 -20.87
C LEU A 234 -18.01 -17.89 -22.08
N PHE A 235 -16.83 -18.44 -21.83
CA PHE A 235 -15.89 -18.74 -22.89
C PHE A 235 -16.44 -19.86 -23.77
N ASP A 236 -16.66 -19.58 -25.05
CA ASP A 236 -16.93 -20.57 -26.08
C ASP A 236 -15.63 -20.95 -26.77
N GLU A 237 -15.24 -22.22 -26.66
CA GLU A 237 -14.03 -22.77 -27.26
C GLU A 237 -14.19 -22.93 -28.78
N THR A 238 -15.34 -23.43 -29.24
CA THR A 238 -15.61 -23.70 -30.66
C THR A 238 -15.61 -22.43 -31.52
N ALA A 239 -16.14 -21.33 -30.96
CA ALA A 239 -16.12 -20.02 -31.60
C ALA A 239 -14.71 -19.45 -31.73
N VAL A 240 -13.80 -19.77 -30.79
CA VAL A 240 -12.40 -19.36 -30.87
C VAL A 240 -11.64 -20.20 -31.87
N GLU A 241 -11.81 -21.51 -31.89
CA GLU A 241 -11.14 -22.41 -32.84
C GLU A 241 -11.49 -22.05 -34.29
N SER A 242 -12.77 -21.79 -34.57
CA SER A 242 -13.23 -21.36 -35.90
C SER A 242 -12.69 -19.98 -36.29
N ALA A 243 -12.59 -19.04 -35.35
CA ALA A 243 -12.10 -17.68 -35.62
C ALA A 243 -10.57 -17.56 -35.69
N ALA A 244 -9.85 -18.37 -34.90
CA ALA A 244 -8.40 -18.40 -34.82
C ALA A 244 -7.77 -19.20 -35.98
N GLY A 245 -8.54 -20.05 -36.66
CA GLY A 245 -8.01 -21.01 -37.63
C GLY A 245 -7.26 -22.14 -36.93
N GLN A 246 -7.24 -23.33 -37.54
CA GLN A 246 -6.37 -24.42 -37.08
C GLN A 246 -4.92 -23.93 -37.07
N ILE A 247 -4.23 -24.12 -35.94
CA ILE A 247 -2.77 -24.05 -35.86
C ILE A 247 -2.20 -25.19 -36.70
#